data_AF-A0A7J9L5K6-F1
#
_entry.id   AF-A0A7J9L5K6-F1
#
_cell.length_a   1.000
_cell.length_b   1.000
_cell.length_c   1.000
_cell.angle_alpha   90.00
_cell.angle_beta   90.00
_cell.angle_gamma   90.00
#
_symmetry.space_group_name_H-M   'P 1'
#
loop_
_entity.id
_entity.type
_entity.pdbx_description
1 polymer ?
#
loop_
_entity_poly.entity_id
_entity_poly.type
_entity_poly.pdbx_seq_one_letter_code
_entity_poly.pdbx_strand_id
1 'polypeptide(L)'
;MDCKSWGSRDIVFLCIIVLSLIHVSLGAKVRHFKWEVEYMYGAPDCQEHVVMGIDGQFPGPTIRAKAGDTIVVDLTNKLHTEGVVIHWHGIRQV
;
A
#
# COMPACT_ATOMS: atom_id res chain seq x y z
N MET A 1 -21.89 42.71 -22.28
CA MET A 1 -20.83 41.78 -21.84
C MET A 1 -20.90 41.80 -20.32
N ASP A 2 -21.79 40.99 -19.75
CA ASP A 2 -22.12 41.06 -18.34
C ASP A 2 -21.10 40.24 -17.55
N CYS A 3 -20.18 40.93 -16.89
CA CYS A 3 -19.32 40.34 -15.87
C CYS A 3 -20.19 40.05 -14.64
N LYS A 4 -20.74 38.83 -14.54
CA LYS A 4 -21.42 38.38 -13.32
C LYS A 4 -20.38 38.30 -12.20
N SER A 5 -20.33 39.32 -11.35
CA SER A 5 -19.52 39.28 -10.13
C SER A 5 -20.03 38.16 -9.23
N TRP A 6 -19.15 37.22 -8.87
CA TRP A 6 -19.48 36.11 -8.00
C TRP A 6 -19.93 36.64 -6.63
N GLY A 7 -21.15 36.27 -6.19
CA GLY A 7 -21.68 36.74 -4.90
C GLY A 7 -20.97 36.10 -3.71
N SER A 8 -20.87 36.80 -2.58
CA SER A 8 -20.24 36.28 -1.36
C SER A 8 -20.78 34.91 -0.92
N ARG A 9 -22.08 34.66 -1.12
CA ARG A 9 -22.73 33.37 -0.86
C ARG A 9 -22.18 32.26 -1.76
N ASP A 10 -22.04 32.54 -3.05
CA ASP A 10 -21.56 31.57 -4.03
C ASP A 10 -20.06 31.27 -3.79
N ILE A 11 -19.27 32.22 -3.27
CA ILE A 11 -17.87 32.00 -2.87
C ILE A 11 -17.81 31.06 -1.66
N VAL A 12 -18.65 31.30 -0.65
CA VAL A 12 -18.72 30.45 0.56
C VAL A 12 -19.13 29.02 0.19
N PHE A 13 -20.13 28.83 -0.68
CA PHE A 13 -20.52 27.50 -1.15
C PHE A 13 -19.39 26.79 -1.89
N LEU A 14 -18.68 27.49 -2.78
CA LEU A 14 -17.51 26.93 -3.46
C LEU A 14 -16.42 26.51 -2.46
N CYS A 15 -16.13 27.33 -1.46
CA CYS A 15 -15.16 27.01 -0.41
C CYS A 15 -15.55 25.75 0.36
N ILE A 16 -16.83 25.58 0.73
CA ILE A 16 -17.30 24.37 1.44
C ILE A 16 -17.16 23.12 0.57
N ILE A 17 -17.47 23.21 -0.72
CA ILE A 17 -17.28 22.09 -1.67
C ILE A 17 -15.80 21.74 -1.79
N VAL A 18 -14.92 22.73 -1.95
CA VAL A 18 -13.47 22.48 -2.05
C VAL A 18 -12.92 21.88 -0.74
N LEU A 19 -13.31 22.40 0.42
CA LEU A 19 -12.86 21.90 1.73
C LEU A 19 -13.34 20.48 2.04
N SER A 20 -14.56 20.12 1.60
CA SER A 20 -15.09 18.77 1.76
C SER A 20 -14.40 17.78 0.83
N LEU A 21 -14.11 18.16 -0.42
CA LEU A 21 -13.33 17.33 -1.36
C LEU A 21 -11.89 17.10 -0.87
N ILE A 22 -11.25 18.11 -0.29
CA ILE A 22 -9.92 17.96 0.32
C ILE A 22 -9.96 16.96 1.47
N HIS A 23 -10.93 17.05 2.38
CA HIS A 23 -11.09 16.09 3.49
C HIS A 23 -11.21 14.64 3.00
N VAL A 24 -12.01 14.39 1.97
CA VAL A 24 -12.17 13.03 1.39
C VAL A 24 -10.83 12.49 0.85
N SER A 25 -10.01 13.35 0.25
CA SER A 25 -8.72 12.93 -0.34
C SER A 25 -7.63 12.57 0.69
N LEU A 26 -7.77 13.05 1.94
CA LEU A 26 -6.83 12.80 3.03
C LEU A 26 -7.14 11.53 3.85
N GLY A 27 -8.28 10.87 3.59
CA GLY A 27 -8.70 9.69 4.32
C GLY A 27 -7.73 8.51 4.21
N ALA A 28 -7.76 7.65 5.22
CA ALA A 28 -7.10 6.35 5.23
C ALA A 28 -7.56 5.51 4.03
N LYS A 29 -6.62 4.79 3.42
CA LYS A 29 -6.86 3.93 2.26
C LYS A 29 -6.64 2.46 2.62
N VAL A 30 -7.38 1.58 1.96
CA VAL A 30 -7.06 0.14 1.95
C VAL A 30 -6.09 -0.12 0.80
N ARG A 31 -4.97 -0.79 1.08
CA ARG A 31 -3.95 -1.17 0.10
C ARG A 31 -3.88 -2.68 0.01
N HIS A 32 -4.15 -3.19 -1.18
CA HIS A 32 -4.14 -4.62 -1.47
C HIS A 32 -2.82 -5.02 -2.12
N PHE A 33 -2.22 -6.08 -1.61
CA PHE A 33 -1.03 -6.72 -2.15
C PHE A 33 -1.34 -8.20 -2.36
N LYS A 34 -0.86 -8.75 -3.47
CA LYS A 34 -0.89 -10.19 -3.73
C LYS A 34 0.54 -10.65 -3.78
N TRP A 35 0.88 -11.58 -2.90
CA TRP A 35 2.26 -12.04 -2.72
C TRP A 35 2.34 -13.54 -2.91
N GLU A 36 3.36 -13.98 -3.62
CA GLU A 36 3.72 -15.39 -3.77
C GLU A 36 5.07 -15.63 -3.09
N VAL A 37 5.09 -16.55 -2.13
CA VAL A 37 6.35 -16.97 -1.48
C VAL A 37 6.86 -18.24 -2.15
N GLU A 38 8.07 -18.18 -2.69
CA GLU A 38 8.69 -19.29 -3.41
C GLU A 38 10.19 -19.39 -3.15
N TYR A 39 10.76 -20.56 -3.44
CA TYR A 39 12.20 -20.71 -3.57
C TYR A 39 12.65 -20.26 -4.96
N MET A 40 13.73 -19.50 -5.01
CA MET A 40 14.36 -19.03 -6.24
C MET A 40 15.89 -19.09 -6.12
N TYR A 41 16.60 -19.14 -7.25
CA TYR A 41 18.05 -18.97 -7.24
C TYR A 41 18.41 -17.48 -7.09
N GLY A 42 19.38 -17.18 -6.24
CA GLY A 42 19.91 -15.83 -6.03
C GLY A 42 21.34 -15.86 -5.53
N ALA A 43 22.09 -14.76 -5.70
CA ALA A 43 23.48 -14.64 -5.27
C ALA A 43 23.75 -13.38 -4.42
N PRO A 44 23.16 -13.26 -3.21
CA PRO A 44 23.27 -12.05 -2.38
C PRO A 44 24.72 -11.72 -1.94
N ASP A 45 25.56 -12.74 -1.84
CA ASP A 45 26.97 -12.68 -1.44
C ASP A 45 27.91 -13.05 -2.61
N CYS A 46 27.44 -12.89 -3.85
CA CYS A 46 28.13 -13.25 -5.08
C CYS A 46 28.36 -14.77 -5.30
N GLN A 47 27.72 -15.63 -4.50
CA GLN A 47 27.64 -17.07 -4.75
C GLN A 47 26.18 -17.49 -4.93
N GLU A 48 25.89 -18.33 -5.92
CA GLU A 48 24.52 -18.79 -6.18
C GLU A 48 24.03 -19.78 -5.11
N HIS A 49 22.87 -19.47 -4.53
CA HIS A 49 22.17 -20.26 -3.53
C HIS A 49 20.68 -20.27 -3.80
N VAL A 50 19.98 -21.25 -3.22
CA VAL A 50 18.51 -21.22 -3.14
C VAL A 50 18.13 -20.25 -2.01
N VAL A 51 17.32 -19.25 -2.33
CA VAL A 51 16.80 -18.26 -1.39
C VAL A 51 15.27 -18.27 -1.41
N MET A 52 14.65 -17.85 -0.31
CA MET A 52 13.21 -17.64 -0.24
C MET A 52 12.89 -16.20 -0.65
N GLY A 53 12.11 -16.04 -1.72
CA GLY A 53 11.70 -14.74 -2.26
C GLY A 53 10.20 -14.48 -2.10
N ILE A 54 9.82 -13.22 -2.27
CA ILE A 54 8.42 -12.81 -2.42
C ILE A 54 8.30 -12.17 -3.80
N ASP A 55 7.37 -12.66 -4.64
CA ASP A 55 7.17 -12.21 -6.02
C ASP A 55 8.46 -12.24 -6.86
N GLY A 56 9.23 -13.33 -6.73
CA GLY A 56 10.49 -13.53 -7.44
C GLY A 56 11.61 -12.55 -7.08
N GLN A 57 11.50 -11.87 -5.92
CA GLN A 57 12.46 -10.85 -5.48
C GLN A 57 13.05 -11.17 -4.11
N PHE A 58 14.35 -10.87 -3.98
CA PHE A 58 15.08 -10.90 -2.72
C PHE A 58 15.97 -9.64 -2.61
N PRO A 59 15.76 -8.75 -1.60
CA PRO A 59 14.67 -8.76 -0.62
C PRO A 59 13.28 -8.65 -1.27
N GLY A 60 12.24 -9.05 -0.54
CA GLY A 60 10.86 -8.91 -1.00
C GLY A 60 10.41 -7.45 -1.21
N PRO A 61 9.26 -7.24 -1.89
CA PRO A 61 8.79 -5.90 -2.22
C PRO A 61 8.44 -5.08 -0.98
N THR A 62 8.77 -3.80 -1.00
CA THR A 62 8.49 -2.89 0.11
C THR A 62 7.00 -2.51 0.15
N ILE A 63 6.34 -2.74 1.29
CA ILE A 63 5.03 -2.12 1.57
C ILE A 63 5.24 -0.66 1.94
N ARG A 64 4.69 0.25 1.14
CA ARG A 64 4.67 1.69 1.43
C ARG A 64 3.24 2.17 1.68
N ALA A 65 3.00 2.72 2.86
CA ALA A 65 1.68 3.16 3.31
C ALA A 65 1.75 4.46 4.13
N LYS A 66 0.58 5.09 4.35
CA LYS A 66 0.43 6.22 5.28
C LYS A 66 -0.12 5.71 6.60
N ALA A 67 0.15 6.44 7.68
CA ALA A 67 -0.47 6.16 8.97
C ALA A 67 -2.00 6.17 8.84
N GLY A 68 -2.67 5.16 9.40
CA GLY A 68 -4.10 4.96 9.30
C GLY A 68 -4.55 4.09 8.10
N ASP A 69 -3.69 3.89 7.10
CA ASP A 69 -4.02 2.96 6.00
C ASP A 69 -4.18 1.52 6.52
N THR A 70 -5.08 0.76 5.88
CA THR A 70 -5.24 -0.68 6.11
C THR A 70 -4.47 -1.44 5.05
N ILE A 71 -3.67 -2.42 5.47
CA ILE A 71 -2.90 -3.27 4.56
C ILE A 71 -3.57 -4.64 4.49
N VAL A 72 -3.87 -5.08 3.28
CA VAL A 72 -4.41 -6.41 2.99
C VAL A 72 -3.39 -7.12 2.11
N VAL A 73 -2.88 -8.26 2.60
CA VAL A 73 -1.94 -9.10 1.84
C VAL A 73 -2.56 -10.46 1.63
N ASP A 74 -2.86 -10.76 0.37
CA ASP A 74 -3.27 -12.09 -0.07
C ASP A 74 -1.99 -12.90 -0.34
N LEU A 75 -1.61 -13.73 0.63
CA LEU A 75 -0.39 -14.52 0.57
C LEU A 75 -0.66 -15.91 -0.01
N THR A 76 0.06 -16.28 -1.06
CA THR A 76 0.07 -17.63 -1.63
C THR A 76 1.39 -18.31 -1.31
N ASN A 77 1.32 -19.45 -0.63
CA ASN A 77 2.49 -20.30 -0.38
C ASN A 77 2.75 -21.20 -1.59
N LYS A 78 3.86 -20.98 -2.29
CA LYS A 78 4.33 -21.83 -3.40
C LYS A 78 5.47 -22.78 -3.00
N LEU A 79 5.82 -22.85 -1.72
CA LEU A 79 6.78 -23.83 -1.22
C LEU A 79 6.19 -25.24 -1.32
N HIS A 80 7.04 -26.22 -1.65
CA HIS A 80 6.57 -27.57 -1.95
C HIS A 80 6.25 -28.40 -0.71
N THR A 81 6.98 -28.18 0.39
CA THR A 81 6.93 -29.06 1.57
C THR A 81 6.71 -28.33 2.89
N GLU A 82 6.87 -27.01 2.90
CA GLU A 82 6.91 -26.19 4.10
C GLU A 82 5.65 -25.32 4.23
N GLY A 83 5.20 -25.13 5.48
CA GLY A 83 4.29 -24.05 5.82
C GLY A 83 5.04 -22.72 5.95
N VAL A 84 4.36 -21.61 5.67
CA VAL A 84 4.93 -20.26 5.81
C VAL A 84 3.96 -19.33 6.53
N VAL A 85 4.51 -18.42 7.32
CA VAL A 85 3.79 -17.32 7.97
C VAL A 85 4.58 -16.03 7.80
N ILE A 86 3.89 -14.88 7.72
CA ILE A 86 4.50 -13.55 7.63
C ILE A 86 4.25 -12.79 8.93
N HIS A 87 5.32 -12.24 9.50
CA HIS A 87 5.25 -11.39 10.67
C HIS A 87 5.50 -9.92 10.29
N TRP A 88 4.57 -9.05 10.68
CA TRP A 88 4.70 -7.60 10.52
C TRP A 88 5.49 -7.00 11.68
N HIS A 89 6.82 -7.03 11.58
CA HIS A 89 7.69 -6.50 12.63
C HIS A 89 7.39 -5.03 12.94
N GLY A 90 7.07 -4.75 14.21
CA GLY A 90 6.79 -3.40 14.71
C GLY A 90 5.34 -2.90 14.54
N ILE A 91 4.46 -3.67 13.89
CA ILE A 91 3.04 -3.27 13.76
C ILE A 91 2.24 -3.74 14.98
N ARG A 92 1.52 -2.80 15.60
CA ARG A 92 0.61 -3.07 16.71
C ARG A 92 -0.69 -3.73 16.16
N GLN A 93 -0.90 -5.00 16.49
CA GLN A 93 -1.99 -5.86 15.97
C GLN A 93 -3.27 -5.85 16.83
N VAL A 94 -3.60 -4.71 17.47
CA VAL A 94 -4.63 -4.66 18.53
C VAL A 94 -5.81 -3.77 18.18
#